data_AF-A0A8T4SQC5-F1
#
_entry.id   AF-A0A8T4SQC5-F1
#
_cell.length_a   1.000
_cell.length_b   1.000
_cell.length_c   1.000
_cell.angle_alpha   90.00
_cell.angle_beta   90.00
_cell.angle_gamma   90.00
#
_symmetry.space_group_name_H-M   'P 1'
#
loop_
_entity.id
_entity.type
_entity.pdbx_description
1 polymer ?
#
loop_
_entity_poly.entity_id
_entity_poly.type
_entity_poly.pdbx_seq_one_letter_code
_entity_poly.pdbx_strand_id
1 'polypeptide(L)'
;MKRAHTVKLSVFVKEYEQEAPIQDALVRFLGLDIEKEKITIERSRVEGIHEQKITIFEVLLQKERHVNAFLNALIERLTPEQKALLAQQADSRTRRKPL
;
A
#
# COMPACT_ATOMS: atom_id res chain seq x y z
N MET A 1 -11.69 17.18 3.96
CA MET A 1 -10.37 17.39 4.58
C MET A 1 -9.56 16.14 4.33
N LYS A 2 -8.39 16.31 3.72
CA LYS A 2 -7.51 15.21 3.33
C LYS A 2 -6.78 14.68 4.57
N ARG A 3 -6.90 13.38 4.86
CA ARG A 3 -6.24 12.77 6.04
C ARG A 3 -4.73 12.51 5.84
N ALA A 4 -4.29 12.42 4.59
CA ALA A 4 -2.88 12.27 4.21
C ALA A 4 -2.62 12.87 2.83
N HIS A 5 -1.43 13.40 2.57
CA HIS A 5 -1.10 13.98 1.26
C HIS A 5 -1.07 12.94 0.14
N THR A 6 -0.54 11.76 0.42
CA THR A 6 -0.41 10.66 -0.54
C THR A 6 -0.42 9.34 0.21
N VAL A 7 -0.86 8.28 -0.46
CA VAL A 7 -0.67 6.90 0.01
C VAL A 7 0.08 6.16 -1.08
N LYS A 8 1.22 5.56 -0.73
CA LYS A 8 1.99 4.67 -1.59
C LYS A 8 1.92 3.26 -1.04
N LEU A 9 1.53 2.30 -1.87
CA LEU A 9 1.58 0.88 -1.57
C LEU A 9 2.62 0.26 -2.49
N SER A 10 3.52 -0.55 -1.93
CA SER A 10 4.50 -1.31 -2.69
C SER A 10 4.49 -2.75 -2.21
N VAL A 11 4.37 -3.70 -3.13
CA VAL A 11 4.41 -5.15 -2.84
C VAL A 11 5.55 -5.76 -3.64
N PHE A 12 6.43 -6.47 -2.94
CA PHE A 12 7.55 -7.18 -3.52
C PHE A 12 7.13 -8.63 -3.82
N VAL A 13 7.41 -9.10 -5.03
CA VAL A 13 7.19 -10.46 -5.49
C VAL A 13 8.54 -11.08 -5.78
N LYS A 14 8.87 -12.13 -5.04
CA LYS A 14 10.11 -12.88 -5.26
C LYS A 14 9.98 -13.76 -6.49
N GLU A 15 11.11 -14.12 -7.08
CA GLU A 15 11.14 -14.90 -8.33
C GLU A 15 10.39 -16.25 -8.28
N TYR A 16 10.26 -16.85 -7.09
CA TYR A 16 9.58 -18.13 -6.88
C TYR A 16 8.08 -17.99 -6.59
N GLU A 17 7.56 -16.76 -6.48
CA GLU A 17 6.16 -16.47 -6.21
C GLU A 17 5.39 -16.22 -7.52
N GLN A 18 4.10 -16.49 -7.51
CA GLN A 18 3.24 -16.22 -8.66
C GLN A 18 2.77 -14.76 -8.62
N GLU A 19 3.11 -13.99 -9.66
CA GLU A 19 2.79 -12.56 -9.72
C GLU A 19 1.28 -12.26 -9.73
N ALA A 20 0.49 -13.01 -10.51
CA ALA A 20 -0.93 -12.72 -10.73
C ALA A 20 -1.77 -12.79 -9.44
N PRO A 21 -1.69 -13.85 -8.60
CA PRO A 21 -2.41 -13.88 -7.31
C PRO A 21 -2.03 -12.73 -6.38
N ILE A 22 -0.79 -12.26 -6.41
CA ILE A 22 -0.32 -11.16 -5.56
C ILE A 22 -0.86 -9.82 -6.08
N GLN A 23 -0.84 -9.62 -7.40
CA GLN A 23 -1.45 -8.45 -8.01
C GLN A 23 -2.96 -8.39 -7.69
N ASP A 24 -3.68 -9.50 -7.82
CA ASP A 24 -5.11 -9.59 -7.47
C ASP A 24 -5.36 -9.29 -5.99
N ALA A 25 -4.51 -9.81 -5.10
CA ALA A 25 -4.58 -9.52 -3.68
C ALA A 25 -4.37 -8.03 -3.39
N LEU A 26 -3.42 -7.37 -4.07
CA LEU A 26 -3.20 -5.93 -3.96
C LEU A 26 -4.44 -5.14 -4.41
N VAL A 27 -5.07 -5.51 -5.54
CA VAL A 27 -6.31 -4.85 -6.01
C VAL A 27 -7.42 -4.98 -4.97
N ARG A 28 -7.65 -6.19 -4.45
CA ARG A 28 -8.66 -6.43 -3.40
C ARG A 28 -8.33 -5.66 -2.13
N PHE A 29 -7.06 -5.57 -1.78
CA PHE A 29 -6.59 -4.83 -0.61
C PHE A 29 -6.84 -3.32 -0.74
N LEU A 30 -6.71 -2.73 -1.93
CA LEU A 30 -7.08 -1.32 -2.14
C LEU A 30 -8.55 -1.06 -1.81
N GLY A 31 -9.45 -2.01 -2.09
CA GLY A 31 -10.89 -1.84 -1.86
C GLY A 31 -11.50 -0.73 -2.72
N LEU A 32 -10.90 -0.42 -3.86
CA LEU A 32 -11.34 0.59 -4.82
C LEU A 32 -11.48 -0.06 -6.19
N ASP A 33 -12.44 0.43 -6.97
CA ASP A 33 -12.55 0.08 -8.39
C ASP A 33 -11.47 0.82 -9.18
N ILE A 34 -10.35 0.12 -9.43
CA ILE A 34 -9.17 0.71 -10.05
C ILE A 34 -9.41 1.11 -11.52
N GLU A 35 -10.33 0.45 -12.23
CA GLU A 35 -10.65 0.77 -13.62
C GLU A 35 -11.46 2.05 -13.71
N LYS A 36 -12.55 2.12 -12.93
CA LYS A 36 -13.42 3.30 -12.87
C LYS A 36 -12.67 4.54 -12.36
N GLU A 37 -11.85 4.37 -11.34
CA GLU A 37 -11.10 5.46 -10.72
C GLU A 37 -9.80 5.80 -11.46
N LYS A 38 -9.46 5.02 -12.50
CA LYS A 38 -8.23 5.13 -13.31
C LYS A 38 -6.97 5.11 -12.44
N ILE A 39 -6.91 4.16 -11.51
CA ILE A 39 -5.76 3.94 -10.63
C ILE A 39 -4.80 2.97 -11.34
N THR A 40 -3.58 3.41 -11.55
CA THR A 40 -2.52 2.61 -12.19
C THR A 40 -1.79 1.76 -11.15
N ILE A 41 -1.54 0.49 -11.49
CA ILE A 41 -0.59 -0.37 -10.79
C ILE A 41 0.68 -0.41 -11.64
N GLU A 42 1.74 0.22 -11.14
CA GLU A 42 3.05 0.19 -11.79
C GLU A 42 3.74 -1.13 -11.49
N ARG A 43 4.42 -1.70 -12.48
CA ARG A 43 5.19 -2.93 -12.36
C ARG A 43 6.63 -2.65 -12.74
N SER A 44 7.56 -2.91 -11.84
CA SER A 44 9.00 -2.82 -12.10
C SER A 44 9.69 -4.13 -11.76
N ARG A 45 10.81 -4.41 -12.44
CA ARG A 45 11.68 -5.54 -12.13
C ARG A 45 13.03 -4.98 -11.72
N VAL A 46 13.52 -5.39 -10.57
CA VAL A 46 14.80 -4.96 -10.01
C VAL A 46 15.59 -6.17 -9.57
N GLU A 47 16.91 -6.03 -9.56
CA GLU A 47 17.79 -6.99 -8.90
C GLU A 47 17.92 -6.57 -7.44
N GLY A 48 17.49 -7.47 -6.55
CA GLY A 48 17.60 -7.33 -5.12
C GLY A 48 19.00 -7.64 -4.60
N ILE A 49 19.10 -7.70 -3.29
CA ILE A 49 20.35 -8.09 -2.60
C ILE A 49 20.66 -9.55 -2.98
N HIS A 50 21.91 -9.84 -3.34
CA HIS A 50 22.37 -11.15 -3.84
C HIS A 50 21.82 -11.56 -5.23
N GLU A 51 21.61 -10.61 -6.14
CA GLU A 51 21.20 -10.87 -7.55
C GLU A 51 19.83 -11.55 -7.71
N GLN A 52 19.03 -11.60 -6.63
CA GLN A 52 17.68 -12.15 -6.70
C GLN A 52 16.77 -11.20 -7.46
N LYS A 53 16.10 -11.69 -8.50
CA LYS A 53 15.14 -10.88 -9.25
C LYS A 53 13.88 -10.66 -8.42
N ILE A 54 13.46 -9.41 -8.31
CA ILE A 54 12.26 -9.01 -7.58
C ILE A 54 11.37 -8.20 -8.52
N THR A 55 10.10 -8.60 -8.63
CA THR A 55 9.07 -7.76 -9.24
C THR A 55 8.45 -6.89 -8.15
N ILE A 56 8.26 -5.60 -8.39
CA ILE A 56 7.59 -4.68 -7.48
C ILE A 56 6.30 -4.18 -8.14
N PHE A 57 5.18 -4.35 -7.46
CA PHE A 57 3.92 -3.69 -7.79
C PHE A 57 3.75 -2.44 -6.92
N GLU A 58 3.56 -1.29 -7.54
CA GLU A 58 3.38 -0.02 -6.85
C GLU A 58 2.06 0.67 -7.21
N VAL A 59 1.42 1.26 -6.21
CA VAL A 59 0.20 2.06 -6.37
C VAL A 59 0.37 3.37 -5.64
N LEU A 60 0.15 4.48 -6.34
CA LEU A 60 0.23 5.82 -5.79
C LEU A 60 -1.15 6.50 -5.81
N LEU A 61 -1.74 6.70 -4.63
CA LEU A 61 -2.98 7.44 -4.45
C LEU A 61 -2.68 8.89 -4.07
N GLN A 62 -3.08 9.83 -4.91
CA GLN A 62 -2.88 11.27 -4.68
C GLN A 62 -4.18 12.06 -4.56
N LYS A 63 -5.27 11.61 -5.20
CA LYS A 63 -6.57 12.28 -5.13
C LYS A 63 -7.16 12.13 -3.72
N GLU A 64 -7.68 13.23 -3.14
CA GLU A 64 -8.24 13.23 -1.78
C GLU A 64 -9.31 12.15 -1.59
N ARG A 65 -10.20 11.98 -2.58
CA ARG A 65 -11.23 10.94 -2.55
C ARG A 65 -10.64 9.54 -2.43
N HIS A 66 -9.59 9.21 -3.18
CA HIS A 66 -8.96 7.88 -3.16
C HIS A 66 -8.24 7.63 -1.85
N VAL A 67 -7.48 8.61 -1.38
CA VAL A 67 -6.75 8.53 -0.11
C VAL A 67 -7.72 8.30 1.04
N ASN A 68 -8.76 9.13 1.15
CA ASN A 68 -9.72 9.01 2.24
C ASN A 68 -10.51 7.71 2.15
N ALA A 69 -10.92 7.28 0.95
CA ALA A 69 -11.65 6.02 0.77
C ALA A 69 -10.80 4.81 1.17
N PHE A 70 -9.54 4.75 0.71
CA PHE A 70 -8.61 3.68 1.09
C PHE A 70 -8.36 3.66 2.61
N LEU A 71 -8.09 4.82 3.23
CA LEU A 71 -7.83 4.88 4.67
C LEU A 71 -9.06 4.50 5.50
N ASN A 72 -10.27 4.87 5.07
CA ASN A 72 -11.50 4.44 5.72
C ASN A 72 -11.66 2.92 5.64
N ALA A 73 -11.56 2.34 4.44
CA ALA A 73 -11.65 0.90 4.24
C ALA A 73 -10.59 0.14 5.04
N LEU A 74 -9.37 0.66 5.11
CA LEU A 74 -8.29 0.08 5.91
C LEU A 74 -8.65 0.09 7.41
N ILE A 75 -9.11 1.22 7.95
CA ILE A 75 -9.49 1.35 9.36
C ILE A 75 -10.69 0.44 9.69
N GLU A 76 -11.66 0.29 8.79
CA GLU A 76 -12.82 -0.57 8.99
C GLU A 76 -12.45 -2.06 9.06
N ARG A 77 -11.39 -2.47 8.34
CA ARG A 77 -10.89 -3.86 8.35
C ARG A 77 -10.05 -4.21 9.57
N LEU A 78 -9.66 -3.23 10.39
CA LEU A 78 -8.84 -3.46 11.58
C LEU A 78 -9.70 -3.70 12.82
N THR A 79 -9.32 -4.69 13.63
CA THR A 79 -9.94 -4.93 14.94
C THR A 79 -9.58 -3.82 15.93
N PRO A 80 -10.33 -3.66 17.04
CA PRO A 80 -9.99 -2.70 18.10
C PRO A 80 -8.57 -2.89 18.64
N GLU A 81 -8.10 -4.14 18.80
CA GLU A 81 -6.76 -4.46 19.29
C GLU A 81 -5.68 -4.03 18.30
N GLN A 82 -5.91 -4.25 17.00
CA GLN A 82 -5.00 -3.80 15.94
C GLN A 82 -4.93 -2.28 15.87
N LYS A 83 -6.06 -1.58 16.05
CA LYS A 83 -6.11 -0.11 16.12
C LYS A 83 -5.33 0.42 17.33
N ALA A 84 -5.50 -0.21 18.49
CA ALA A 84 -4.77 0.14 19.71
C ALA A 84 -3.25 -0.07 19.52
N LEU A 85 -2.84 -1.19 18.91
CA LEU A 85 -1.44 -1.46 18.62
C LEU A 85 -0.84 -0.42 17.66
N LEU A 86 -1.56 -0.03 16.61
CA LEU A 86 -1.12 1.03 15.69
C LEU A 86 -0.95 2.37 16.40
N ALA A 87 -1.86 2.71 17.31
CA ALA A 87 -1.76 3.94 18.09
C ALA A 87 -0.54 3.92 19.03
N GLN A 88 -0.26 2.79 19.69
CA GLN A 88 0.93 2.62 20.53
C GLN A 88 2.23 2.72 19.73
N GLN A 89 2.23 2.29 18.46
CA GLN A 89 3.39 2.30 17.59
C GLN A 89 3.51 3.57 16.72
N ALA A 90 2.62 4.54 16.88
CA ALA A 90 2.53 5.71 16.00
C ALA A 90 3.85 6.47 15.87
N ASP A 91 4.56 6.68 16.99
CA ASP A 91 5.86 7.37 17.00
C ASP A 91 6.94 6.59 16.25
N SER A 92 7.04 5.27 16.46
CA SER A 92 8.05 4.43 15.80
C SER A 92 7.83 4.28 14.29
N ARG A 93 6.56 4.37 13.86
CA ARG A 93 6.13 4.24 12.46
C ARG A 93 6.13 5.56 11.71
N THR A 94 6.27 6.68 12.42
CA THR A 94 6.34 8.02 11.84
C THR A 94 7.78 8.53 11.94
N ARG A 95 8.47 8.68 10.81
CA ARG A 95 9.78 9.35 10.83
C ARG A 95 9.54 10.84 11.12
N ARG A 96 10.05 11.34 12.25
CA ARG A 96 10.20 12.80 12.43
C ARG A 96 11.19 13.31 11.37
N LYS A 97 10.84 14.40 10.70
CA LYS A 97 11.78 15.14 9.86
C LYS A 97 12.90 15.65 10.80
N PRO A 98 14.20 15.46 10.49
CA PRO A 98 15.24 16.15 11.23
C PRO A 98 14.99 17.67 11.10
N LEU A 99 15.06 18.38 12.22
CA LEU A 99 14.89 19.83 12.31
C LEU A 99 15.99 20.56 11.56
#